data_AF-A0A3N4K5I2-F1
#
_entry.id   AF-A0A3N4K5I2-F1
#
_cell.length_a   1.000
_cell.length_b   1.000
_cell.length_c   1.000
_cell.angle_alpha   90.00
_cell.angle_beta   90.00
_cell.angle_gamma   90.00
#
_symmetry.space_group_name_H-M   'P 1'
#
loop_
_entity.id
_entity.type
_entity.pdbx_description
1 polymer ?
#
loop_
_entity_poly.entity_id
_entity_poly.type
_entity_poly.pdbx_seq_one_letter_code
_entity_poly.pdbx_strand_id
1 'polypeptide(L)'
;MPFWPAHPTPYHSHAPITLKTKNKTLPFPSFASPLLTPFQANPLLFNGHLQTFWTAVKWTDPHTVYYARQHLRNPADGGHFAVDFVVHETFPPASVSTEAVAGGKLPPRTRDMTEEEVAKLSSDDDTPMVIALHGLSGGSHELYLRSVLAPLTRKVEEGGSGFAACAVNARGCALSKVTTGQLFNARFTEDLRQTVRYLQEAYPKRPLYAVGFSLGANILTNYIGEEGDKCVFKAVALCSSPWNLEITSKALHRTYLGSEVYSKVMGGNLRNLFEIHVDNFVKNPRIDVDLVRRGKYLYEFDRDFTARIFGYATVGAYYRDASSVDNLLKVRVPTFILHAKDDPVAADEGVPYDEVKANPYCFMATTPTGGHLSWFEFGGGRWFARTVVDFFTAFAREVVEVNPVDEVFKK
;
A
#
# COMPACT_ATOMS: atom_id res chain seq x y z
N MET A 1 24.43 9.34 20.60
CA MET A 1 23.41 8.49 19.95
C MET A 1 23.57 8.71 18.47
N PRO A 2 23.96 7.71 17.67
CA PRO A 2 24.81 7.99 16.53
C PRO A 2 23.99 8.62 15.41
N PHE A 3 24.30 9.87 15.10
CA PHE A 3 23.95 10.59 13.88
C PHE A 3 24.67 10.00 12.65
N TRP A 4 24.86 8.68 12.63
CA TRP A 4 25.57 7.97 11.59
C TRP A 4 24.56 7.49 10.55
N PRO A 5 24.90 7.51 9.24
CA PRO A 5 24.08 6.87 8.23
C PRO A 5 23.74 5.44 8.66
N ALA A 6 22.44 5.17 8.77
CA ALA A 6 21.95 3.81 8.99
C ALA A 6 22.08 3.06 7.67
N HIS A 7 22.97 2.07 7.64
CA HIS A 7 23.03 1.13 6.53
C HIS A 7 21.84 0.16 6.68
N PRO A 8 20.92 0.10 5.70
CA PRO A 8 19.82 -0.85 5.75
C PRO A 8 20.37 -2.27 5.82
N THR A 9 19.83 -3.09 6.71
CA THR A 9 20.20 -4.50 6.88
C THR A 9 19.35 -5.36 5.94
N PRO A 10 19.95 -6.08 4.98
CA PRO A 10 19.22 -6.94 4.06
C PRO A 10 18.89 -8.31 4.69
N TYR A 11 17.74 -8.87 4.33
CA TYR A 11 17.29 -10.23 4.63
C TYR A 11 16.71 -10.82 3.35
N HIS A 12 17.13 -12.02 3.00
CA HIS A 12 16.69 -12.73 1.82
C HIS A 12 17.04 -14.21 1.96
N SER A 13 16.48 -15.05 1.08
CA SER A 13 16.83 -16.46 1.03
C SER A 13 18.30 -16.71 0.69
N HIS A 14 18.84 -17.82 1.19
CA HIS A 14 20.15 -18.35 0.78
C HIS A 14 20.11 -18.95 -0.64
N ALA A 15 18.92 -19.26 -1.16
CA ALA A 15 18.71 -19.79 -2.50
C ALA A 15 17.72 -18.90 -3.28
N PRO A 16 18.04 -17.63 -3.54
CA PRO A 16 17.11 -16.69 -4.19
C PRO A 16 16.88 -17.04 -5.67
N ILE A 17 15.79 -16.52 -6.23
CA ILE A 17 15.59 -16.50 -7.69
C ILE A 17 16.72 -15.76 -8.41
N THR A 18 16.88 -16.04 -9.70
CA THR A 18 17.81 -15.29 -10.56
C THR A 18 17.06 -14.39 -11.53
N LEU A 19 17.58 -13.19 -11.74
CA LEU A 19 17.09 -12.22 -12.70
C LEU A 19 18.03 -12.21 -13.89
N LYS A 20 17.47 -12.41 -15.09
CA LYS A 20 18.18 -12.17 -16.34
C LYS A 20 17.98 -10.71 -16.73
N THR A 21 19.06 -9.94 -16.68
CA THR A 21 19.07 -8.56 -17.16
C THR A 21 19.55 -8.50 -18.60
N LYS A 22 19.48 -7.32 -19.21
CA LYS A 22 20.02 -7.06 -20.55
C LYS A 22 21.51 -7.46 -20.71
N ASN A 23 22.28 -7.43 -19.62
CA ASN A 23 23.74 -7.62 -19.66
C ASN A 23 24.23 -8.90 -18.98
N LYS A 24 23.49 -9.45 -18.01
CA LYS A 24 23.94 -10.59 -17.20
C LYS A 24 22.78 -11.28 -16.49
N THR A 25 23.02 -12.50 -16.01
CA THR A 25 22.13 -13.17 -15.05
C THR A 25 22.71 -13.02 -13.65
N LEU A 26 21.90 -12.60 -12.68
CA LEU A 26 22.34 -12.43 -11.29
C LEU A 26 21.23 -12.78 -10.29
N PRO A 27 21.57 -13.19 -9.06
CA PRO A 27 20.59 -13.37 -8.00
C PRO A 27 19.80 -12.09 -7.70
N PHE A 28 18.51 -12.22 -7.35
CA PHE A 28 17.67 -11.06 -6.99
C PHE A 28 18.27 -10.18 -5.87
N PRO A 29 18.85 -10.73 -4.78
CA PRO A 29 19.53 -9.93 -3.77
C PRO A 29 20.72 -9.14 -4.31
N SER A 30 21.46 -9.67 -5.28
CA SER A 30 22.58 -8.97 -5.93
C SER A 30 22.12 -7.82 -6.82
N PHE A 31 20.87 -7.88 -7.31
CA PHE A 31 20.22 -6.78 -8.02
C PHE A 31 19.69 -5.70 -7.06
N ALA A 32 19.06 -6.10 -5.96
CA ALA A 32 18.40 -5.17 -5.03
C ALA A 32 19.36 -4.47 -4.05
N SER A 33 20.40 -5.16 -3.57
CA SER A 33 21.30 -4.63 -2.53
C SER A 33 22.00 -3.32 -2.93
N PRO A 34 22.49 -3.13 -4.18
CA PRO A 34 23.11 -1.87 -4.59
C PRO A 34 22.17 -0.65 -4.54
N LEU A 35 20.86 -0.88 -4.56
CA LEU A 35 19.83 0.18 -4.49
C LEU A 35 19.65 0.70 -3.06
N LEU A 36 20.16 -0.01 -2.05
CA LEU A 36 20.11 0.38 -0.64
C LEU A 36 21.14 1.45 -0.32
N THR A 37 20.88 2.67 -0.78
CA THR A 37 21.66 3.85 -0.35
C THR A 37 21.59 4.02 1.17
N PRO A 38 22.61 4.57 1.84
CA PRO A 38 22.54 4.80 3.28
C PRO A 38 21.38 5.74 3.64
N PHE A 39 20.63 5.40 4.69
CA PHE A 39 19.57 6.26 5.21
C PHE A 39 20.14 7.23 6.24
N GLN A 40 20.02 8.54 5.96
CA GLN A 40 20.46 9.59 6.88
C GLN A 40 19.26 10.23 7.57
N ALA A 41 18.83 9.64 8.70
CA ALA A 41 17.70 10.14 9.46
C ALA A 41 17.89 11.61 9.85
N ASN A 42 16.82 12.41 9.68
CA ASN A 42 16.81 13.79 10.13
C ASN A 42 17.13 13.85 11.65
N PRO A 43 18.18 14.59 12.08
CA PRO A 43 18.57 14.68 13.49
C PRO A 43 17.46 15.16 14.44
N LEU A 44 16.50 15.94 13.94
CA LEU A 44 15.35 16.42 14.71
C LEU A 44 14.27 15.33 14.88
N LEU A 45 14.29 14.30 14.04
CA LEU A 45 13.37 13.15 14.03
C LEU A 45 14.12 11.89 14.46
N PHE A 46 14.74 11.96 15.65
CA PHE A 46 15.70 10.98 16.15
C PHE A 46 15.09 9.65 16.65
N ASN A 47 13.77 9.48 16.56
CA ASN A 47 13.09 8.22 16.87
C ASN A 47 11.85 8.02 15.99
N GLY A 48 11.34 6.80 15.97
CA GLY A 48 10.20 6.39 15.16
C GLY A 48 8.92 7.14 15.45
N HIS A 49 8.70 7.57 16.71
CA HIS A 49 7.54 8.38 17.06
C HIS A 49 7.59 9.77 16.40
N LEU A 50 8.72 10.48 16.51
CA LEU A 50 8.90 11.80 15.90
C LEU A 50 8.84 11.72 14.38
N GLN A 51 9.49 10.72 13.77
CA GLN A 51 9.36 10.41 12.36
C GLN A 51 7.89 10.23 11.96
N THR A 52 7.13 9.42 12.69
CA THR A 52 5.72 9.12 12.41
C THR A 52 4.83 10.34 12.58
N PHE A 53 5.01 11.10 13.67
CA PHE A 53 4.26 12.33 13.91
C PHE A 53 4.52 13.36 12.81
N TRP A 54 5.76 13.50 12.34
CA TRP A 54 6.08 14.39 11.24
C TRP A 54 5.35 14.03 9.94
N THR A 55 5.14 12.74 9.66
CA THR A 55 4.31 12.29 8.53
C THR A 55 2.86 12.76 8.64
N ALA A 56 2.32 12.85 9.85
CA ALA A 56 0.94 13.28 10.09
C ALA A 56 0.76 14.82 10.10
N VAL A 57 1.85 15.59 10.19
CA VAL A 57 1.77 17.06 10.11
C VAL A 57 1.42 17.47 8.67
N LYS A 58 0.37 18.27 8.52
CA LYS A 58 -0.07 18.80 7.23
C LYS A 58 0.88 19.89 6.75
N TRP A 59 1.70 19.58 5.76
CA TRP A 59 2.54 20.53 5.05
C TRP A 59 2.03 20.75 3.62
N THR A 60 2.58 21.77 2.94
CA THR A 60 2.41 21.94 1.50
C THR A 60 2.91 20.69 0.79
N ASP A 61 2.06 20.03 0.03
CA ASP A 61 2.39 18.82 -0.72
C ASP A 61 3.43 19.16 -1.82
N PRO A 62 4.70 18.72 -1.68
CA PRO A 62 5.74 19.02 -2.67
C PRO A 62 5.64 18.13 -3.91
N HIS A 63 4.76 17.12 -3.90
CA HIS A 63 4.61 16.11 -4.94
C HIS A 63 3.36 16.40 -5.76
N THR A 64 3.53 17.12 -6.87
CA THR A 64 2.41 17.42 -7.77
C THR A 64 2.01 16.20 -8.58
N VAL A 65 0.89 15.58 -8.19
CA VAL A 65 0.22 14.50 -8.93
C VAL A 65 -1.25 14.86 -9.09
N TYR A 66 -1.75 14.73 -10.31
CA TYR A 66 -3.16 14.91 -10.67
C TYR A 66 -3.79 13.55 -10.97
N TYR A 67 -5.05 13.40 -10.58
CA TYR A 67 -5.78 12.15 -10.70
C TYR A 67 -7.10 12.34 -11.45
N ALA A 68 -7.38 11.41 -12.36
CA ALA A 68 -8.70 11.18 -12.90
C ALA A 68 -9.25 9.88 -12.30
N ARG A 69 -10.42 9.96 -11.68
CA ARG A 69 -11.05 8.87 -10.93
C ARG A 69 -12.01 8.11 -11.82
N GLN A 70 -11.86 6.78 -11.83
CA GLN A 70 -12.84 5.87 -12.38
C GLN A 70 -13.46 5.02 -11.27
N HIS A 71 -14.76 4.80 -11.35
CA HIS A 71 -15.47 3.91 -10.44
C HIS A 71 -15.63 2.55 -11.11
N LEU A 72 -15.09 1.52 -10.48
CA LEU A 72 -15.18 0.14 -10.96
C LEU A 72 -16.20 -0.62 -10.12
N ARG A 73 -16.89 -1.56 -10.75
CA ARG A 73 -17.81 -2.48 -10.09
C ARG A 73 -17.10 -3.79 -9.78
N ASN A 74 -17.21 -4.25 -8.55
CA ASN A 74 -16.80 -5.56 -8.14
C ASN A 74 -17.94 -6.57 -8.44
N PRO A 75 -17.74 -7.53 -9.37
CA PRO A 75 -18.78 -8.48 -9.73
C PRO A 75 -19.08 -9.52 -8.64
N ALA A 76 -18.16 -9.74 -7.68
CA ALA A 76 -18.34 -10.75 -6.64
C ALA A 76 -19.45 -10.37 -5.64
N ASP A 77 -19.61 -9.08 -5.35
CA ASP A 77 -20.61 -8.58 -4.40
C ASP A 77 -21.48 -7.43 -4.95
N GLY A 78 -21.23 -7.00 -6.19
CA GLY A 78 -21.93 -5.90 -6.85
C GLY A 78 -21.56 -4.51 -6.35
N GLY A 79 -20.60 -4.39 -5.42
CA GLY A 79 -20.15 -3.11 -4.87
C GLY A 79 -19.29 -2.32 -5.84
N HIS A 80 -19.08 -1.06 -5.52
CA HIS A 80 -18.24 -0.16 -6.30
C HIS A 80 -17.06 0.32 -5.46
N PHE A 81 -15.94 0.55 -6.12
CA PHE A 81 -14.74 1.14 -5.55
C PHE A 81 -14.10 2.09 -6.56
N ALA A 82 -13.25 2.99 -6.10
CA ALA A 82 -12.66 4.03 -6.95
C ALA A 82 -11.19 3.72 -7.24
N VAL A 83 -10.78 3.96 -8.48
CA VAL A 83 -9.39 3.90 -8.93
C VAL A 83 -9.00 5.25 -9.50
N ASP A 84 -7.96 5.86 -8.93
CA ASP A 84 -7.45 7.17 -9.32
C ASP A 84 -6.25 6.99 -10.24
N PHE A 85 -6.41 7.24 -11.53
CA PHE A 85 -5.34 7.19 -12.52
C PHE A 85 -4.58 8.50 -12.54
N VAL A 86 -3.25 8.42 -12.55
CA VAL A 86 -2.40 9.60 -12.67
C VAL A 86 -2.51 10.16 -14.08
N VAL A 87 -2.72 11.47 -14.19
CA VAL A 87 -2.79 12.20 -15.46
C VAL A 87 -1.82 13.38 -15.48
N HIS A 88 -1.28 13.69 -16.65
CA HIS A 88 -0.33 14.79 -16.84
C HIS A 88 -0.97 16.13 -17.15
N GLU A 89 -2.20 16.12 -17.68
CA GLU A 89 -2.91 17.35 -17.99
C GLU A 89 -3.34 18.04 -16.71
N THR A 90 -2.90 19.29 -16.56
CA THR A 90 -3.37 20.16 -15.49
C THR A 90 -4.80 20.56 -15.80
N PHE A 91 -5.73 20.15 -14.95
CA PHE A 91 -7.08 20.70 -14.96
C PHE A 91 -7.16 21.82 -13.92
N PRO A 92 -7.95 22.87 -14.18
CA PRO A 92 -8.24 23.87 -13.15
C PRO A 92 -8.74 23.16 -11.89
N PRO A 93 -8.36 23.62 -10.68
CA PRO A 93 -8.87 23.03 -9.43
C PRO A 93 -10.39 22.96 -9.52
N ALA A 94 -10.93 21.74 -9.55
CA ALA A 94 -12.26 21.38 -10.03
C ALA A 94 -13.29 22.53 -10.02
N SER A 95 -13.72 22.95 -11.22
CA SER A 95 -15.07 23.48 -11.39
C SER A 95 -16.05 22.34 -11.09
N VAL A 96 -16.56 22.32 -9.87
CA VAL A 96 -17.81 21.69 -9.39
C VAL A 96 -18.25 20.43 -10.16
N SER A 97 -17.87 19.24 -9.69
CA SER A 97 -18.64 18.02 -10.00
C SER A 97 -19.73 17.82 -8.94
N THR A 98 -20.95 17.55 -9.39
CA THR A 98 -22.20 17.66 -8.63
C THR A 98 -22.66 16.37 -7.94
N GLU A 99 -21.85 15.32 -7.83
CA GLU A 99 -22.29 14.04 -7.27
C GLU A 99 -21.33 13.40 -6.25
N ALA A 100 -20.82 14.21 -5.33
CA ALA A 100 -20.20 13.69 -4.10
C ALA A 100 -21.27 13.39 -3.04
N VAL A 101 -21.16 12.25 -2.36
CA VAL A 101 -21.99 11.96 -1.17
C VAL A 101 -21.54 12.88 -0.03
N ALA A 102 -22.53 13.58 0.55
CA ALA A 102 -22.40 14.62 1.57
C ALA A 102 -21.64 15.90 1.15
N GLY A 103 -21.84 16.39 -0.08
CA GLY A 103 -21.50 17.78 -0.44
C GLY A 103 -20.01 18.16 -0.35
N GLY A 104 -19.12 17.17 -0.27
CA GLY A 104 -17.68 17.39 -0.20
C GLY A 104 -17.01 17.37 -1.58
N LYS A 105 -16.05 18.27 -1.82
CA LYS A 105 -15.21 18.21 -3.02
C LYS A 105 -14.30 16.97 -2.94
N LEU A 106 -14.08 16.28 -4.06
CA LEU A 106 -13.07 15.22 -4.19
C LEU A 106 -11.71 15.64 -3.60
N PRO A 107 -10.84 14.68 -3.20
CA PRO A 107 -9.53 15.02 -2.67
C PRO A 107 -8.74 15.95 -3.60
N PRO A 108 -7.82 16.77 -3.08
CA PRO A 108 -7.08 17.75 -3.87
C PRO A 108 -6.43 17.14 -5.12
N ARG A 109 -6.55 17.86 -6.25
CA ARG A 109 -6.04 17.46 -7.58
C ARG A 109 -6.66 16.16 -8.11
N THR A 110 -7.91 15.90 -7.76
CA THR A 110 -8.69 14.74 -8.23
C THR A 110 -9.98 15.22 -8.87
N ARG A 111 -10.36 14.62 -10.00
CA ARG A 111 -11.67 14.77 -10.64
C ARG A 111 -12.17 13.40 -11.09
N ASP A 112 -13.46 13.24 -11.31
CA ASP A 112 -13.96 12.05 -12.01
C ASP A 112 -13.55 12.08 -13.50
N MET A 113 -13.36 10.91 -14.07
CA MET A 113 -13.18 10.74 -15.51
C MET A 113 -14.48 11.03 -16.26
N THR A 114 -14.36 11.63 -17.44
CA THR A 114 -15.48 11.75 -18.36
C THR A 114 -15.73 10.42 -19.08
N GLU A 115 -16.93 10.23 -19.62
CA GLU A 115 -17.25 9.02 -20.42
C GLU A 115 -16.30 8.86 -21.62
N GLU A 116 -15.86 9.97 -22.22
CA GLU A 116 -14.91 9.97 -23.32
C GLU A 116 -13.51 9.49 -22.88
N GLU A 117 -13.06 9.89 -21.70
CA GLU A 117 -11.78 9.41 -21.13
C GLU A 117 -11.83 7.93 -20.78
N VAL A 118 -12.95 7.47 -20.22
CA VAL A 118 -13.16 6.03 -19.95
C VAL A 118 -13.13 5.24 -21.27
N ALA A 119 -13.80 5.74 -22.31
CA ALA A 119 -13.82 5.08 -23.62
C ALA A 119 -12.44 5.06 -24.31
N LYS A 120 -11.57 6.02 -24.01
CA LYS A 120 -10.19 6.12 -24.53
C LYS A 120 -9.15 5.52 -23.59
N LEU A 121 -9.56 4.95 -22.46
CA LEU A 121 -8.62 4.52 -21.44
C LEU A 121 -7.73 3.38 -21.94
N SER A 122 -8.27 2.48 -22.78
CA SER A 122 -7.56 1.32 -23.31
C SER A 122 -6.44 1.70 -24.29
N SER A 123 -5.30 1.02 -24.18
CA SER A 123 -4.15 1.22 -25.07
C SER A 123 -3.34 -0.07 -25.23
N ASP A 124 -2.73 -0.24 -26.40
CA ASP A 124 -1.83 -1.34 -26.74
C ASP A 124 -0.34 -1.00 -26.58
N ASP A 125 -0.01 0.12 -25.91
CA ASP A 125 1.36 0.46 -25.57
C ASP A 125 1.94 -0.43 -24.44
N ASP A 126 3.26 -0.38 -24.28
CA ASP A 126 4.02 -1.16 -23.31
C ASP A 126 4.54 -0.31 -22.12
N THR A 127 3.95 0.88 -21.92
CA THR A 127 4.34 1.77 -20.81
C THR A 127 4.15 1.04 -19.48
N PRO A 128 5.19 0.88 -18.65
CA PRO A 128 5.05 0.19 -17.37
C PRO A 128 4.08 0.94 -16.47
N MET A 129 3.19 0.22 -15.79
CA MET A 129 2.20 0.81 -14.90
C MET A 129 2.39 0.34 -13.46
N VAL A 130 2.39 1.27 -12.51
CA VAL A 130 2.39 0.95 -11.07
C VAL A 130 1.01 1.13 -10.45
N ILE A 131 0.53 0.10 -9.74
CA ILE A 131 -0.69 0.13 -8.94
C ILE A 131 -0.31 0.42 -7.48
N ALA A 132 -0.81 1.51 -6.91
CA ALA A 132 -0.56 1.89 -5.52
C ALA A 132 -1.74 1.56 -4.60
N LEU A 133 -1.46 0.96 -3.44
CA LEU A 133 -2.41 0.73 -2.36
C LEU A 133 -2.06 1.58 -1.14
N HIS A 134 -3.01 2.42 -0.72
CA HIS A 134 -2.88 3.31 0.44
C HIS A 134 -3.07 2.55 1.77
N GLY A 135 -2.75 3.21 2.88
CA GLY A 135 -2.86 2.69 4.24
C GLY A 135 -4.28 2.73 4.82
N LEU A 136 -4.39 2.72 6.15
CA LEU A 136 -5.68 2.74 6.82
C LEU A 136 -6.40 4.07 6.61
N SER A 137 -7.60 4.05 6.03
CA SER A 137 -8.52 5.20 5.87
C SER A 137 -7.98 6.38 5.01
N GLY A 138 -6.96 6.13 4.18
CA GLY A 138 -6.31 7.16 3.35
C GLY A 138 -6.86 7.27 1.93
N GLY A 139 -5.96 7.44 0.95
CA GLY A 139 -6.30 7.44 -0.46
C GLY A 139 -5.13 7.81 -1.37
N SER A 140 -5.42 8.06 -2.64
CA SER A 140 -4.46 8.61 -3.62
C SER A 140 -3.84 9.96 -3.23
N HIS A 141 -4.46 10.66 -2.28
CA HIS A 141 -4.02 11.99 -1.83
C HIS A 141 -2.91 11.96 -0.78
N GLU A 142 -2.54 10.78 -0.30
CA GLU A 142 -1.55 10.59 0.76
C GLU A 142 -0.14 10.99 0.31
N LEU A 143 0.56 11.76 1.16
CA LEU A 143 1.88 12.30 0.84
C LEU A 143 2.93 11.20 0.63
N TYR A 144 2.91 10.16 1.47
CA TYR A 144 3.84 9.03 1.31
C TYR A 144 3.64 8.32 -0.04
N LEU A 145 2.39 8.20 -0.51
CA LEU A 145 2.05 7.57 -1.78
C LEU A 145 2.50 8.46 -2.95
N ARG A 146 2.20 9.75 -2.89
CA ARG A 146 2.62 10.74 -3.91
C ARG A 146 4.14 10.91 -3.96
N SER A 147 4.85 10.71 -2.85
CA SER A 147 6.32 10.75 -2.83
C SER A 147 6.97 9.66 -3.68
N VAL A 148 6.26 8.55 -3.94
CA VAL A 148 6.67 7.48 -4.86
C VAL A 148 6.12 7.72 -6.26
N LEU A 149 4.83 8.05 -6.39
CA LEU A 149 4.21 8.18 -7.71
C LEU A 149 4.73 9.37 -8.50
N ALA A 150 4.93 10.54 -7.87
CA ALA A 150 5.37 11.74 -8.59
C ALA A 150 6.67 11.56 -9.40
N PRO A 151 7.77 11.04 -8.82
CA PRO A 151 8.99 10.77 -9.60
C PRO A 151 8.84 9.60 -10.59
N LEU A 152 8.06 8.56 -10.27
CA LEU A 152 7.84 7.44 -11.19
C LEU A 152 7.09 7.86 -12.45
N THR A 153 6.03 8.65 -12.30
CA THR A 153 5.15 9.02 -13.41
C THR A 153 5.67 10.22 -14.18
N ARG A 154 6.57 11.02 -13.62
CA ARG A 154 7.21 12.11 -14.36
C ARG A 154 7.86 11.56 -15.63
N LYS A 155 7.78 12.33 -16.71
CA LYS A 155 8.31 11.92 -18.02
C LYS A 155 9.83 11.74 -17.97
N VAL A 156 10.36 10.87 -18.84
CA VAL A 156 11.80 10.54 -18.86
C VAL A 156 12.63 11.77 -19.23
N GLU A 157 12.16 12.59 -20.16
CA GLU A 157 12.78 13.85 -20.56
C GLU A 157 12.83 14.90 -19.44
N GLU A 158 11.96 14.79 -18.43
CA GLU A 158 11.94 15.63 -17.23
C GLU A 158 12.69 14.99 -16.05
N GLY A 159 13.41 13.88 -16.30
CA GLY A 159 14.19 13.16 -15.29
C GLY A 159 13.38 12.21 -14.40
N GLY A 160 12.15 11.85 -14.81
CA GLY A 160 11.36 10.80 -14.16
C GLY A 160 11.54 9.42 -14.78
N SER A 161 10.71 8.47 -14.35
CA SER A 161 10.78 7.08 -14.83
C SER A 161 9.84 6.77 -16.00
N GLY A 162 8.87 7.65 -16.30
CA GLY A 162 7.92 7.49 -17.40
C GLY A 162 6.88 6.40 -17.19
N PHE A 163 6.58 6.03 -15.93
CA PHE A 163 5.56 5.04 -15.62
C PHE A 163 4.16 5.65 -15.77
N ALA A 164 3.19 4.85 -16.21
CA ALA A 164 1.80 5.11 -15.87
C ALA A 164 1.56 4.72 -14.41
N ALA A 165 0.54 5.28 -13.75
CA ALA A 165 0.17 4.83 -12.42
C ALA A 165 -1.32 4.98 -12.13
N CYS A 166 -1.80 4.15 -11.22
CA CYS A 166 -3.12 4.32 -10.60
C CYS A 166 -3.07 3.98 -9.11
N ALA A 167 -3.95 4.57 -8.33
CA ALA A 167 -4.13 4.26 -6.91
C ALA A 167 -5.52 3.66 -6.67
N VAL A 168 -5.57 2.48 -6.05
CA VAL A 168 -6.83 1.84 -5.67
C VAL A 168 -7.30 2.44 -4.35
N ASN A 169 -8.42 3.14 -4.37
CA ASN A 169 -9.05 3.66 -3.17
C ASN A 169 -10.00 2.59 -2.60
N ALA A 170 -9.62 2.07 -1.44
CA ALA A 170 -10.48 1.21 -0.63
C ALA A 170 -11.88 1.84 -0.41
N ARG A 171 -12.91 0.99 -0.31
CA ARG A 171 -14.31 1.42 -0.25
C ARG A 171 -14.57 2.38 0.91
N GLY A 172 -15.24 3.50 0.61
CA GLY A 172 -15.51 4.59 1.55
C GLY A 172 -14.37 5.60 1.68
N CYS A 173 -13.13 5.19 1.37
CA CYS A 173 -11.97 6.05 1.49
C CYS A 173 -11.88 7.04 0.32
N ALA A 174 -11.10 8.10 0.52
CA ALA A 174 -10.89 9.15 -0.49
C ALA A 174 -12.20 9.75 -1.06
N LEU A 175 -13.28 9.80 -0.26
CA LEU A 175 -14.63 10.23 -0.66
C LEU A 175 -15.29 9.33 -1.73
N SER A 176 -14.88 8.06 -1.82
CA SER A 176 -15.60 7.06 -2.61
C SER A 176 -16.87 6.61 -1.90
N LYS A 177 -17.94 6.32 -2.66
CA LYS A 177 -19.21 5.87 -2.09
C LYS A 177 -19.13 4.39 -1.71
N VAL A 178 -19.61 4.06 -0.51
CA VAL A 178 -19.96 2.68 -0.16
C VAL A 178 -21.34 2.36 -0.75
N THR A 179 -21.39 1.35 -1.62
CA THR A 179 -22.62 0.94 -2.33
C THR A 179 -23.14 -0.43 -1.90
N THR A 180 -22.40 -1.14 -1.05
CA THR A 180 -22.78 -2.41 -0.44
C THR A 180 -22.69 -2.31 1.08
N GLY A 181 -23.22 -3.31 1.79
CA GLY A 181 -23.10 -3.38 3.24
C GLY A 181 -21.69 -3.74 3.74
N GLN A 182 -20.61 -3.40 3.04
CA GLN A 182 -19.23 -3.70 3.43
C GLN A 182 -18.30 -2.51 3.14
N LEU A 183 -17.45 -2.17 4.11
CA LEU A 183 -16.26 -1.34 3.90
C LEU A 183 -15.12 -2.19 3.29
N PHE A 184 -13.88 -1.79 3.51
CA PHE A 184 -12.69 -2.58 3.29
C PHE A 184 -12.15 -3.13 4.61
N ASN A 185 -11.23 -4.09 4.55
CA ASN A 185 -10.50 -4.60 5.71
C ASN A 185 -9.11 -5.11 5.27
N ALA A 186 -8.28 -5.57 6.22
CA ALA A 186 -6.91 -6.02 5.98
C ALA A 186 -6.78 -7.28 5.08
N ARG A 187 -7.85 -8.06 4.95
CA ARG A 187 -7.98 -9.27 4.12
C ARG A 187 -8.61 -9.00 2.74
N PHE A 188 -9.07 -7.78 2.48
CA PHE A 188 -9.93 -7.46 1.34
C PHE A 188 -9.12 -7.33 0.03
N THR A 189 -8.79 -8.47 -0.59
CA THR A 189 -7.96 -8.56 -1.82
C THR A 189 -8.77 -8.40 -3.11
N GLU A 190 -10.11 -8.51 -3.05
CA GLU A 190 -10.94 -8.63 -4.26
C GLU A 190 -10.97 -7.35 -5.11
N ASP A 191 -11.05 -6.15 -4.51
CA ASP A 191 -11.04 -4.91 -5.30
C ASP A 191 -9.71 -4.70 -6.05
N LEU A 192 -8.58 -5.14 -5.47
CA LEU A 192 -7.30 -5.19 -6.18
C LEU A 192 -7.35 -6.21 -7.32
N ARG A 193 -7.88 -7.42 -7.07
CA ARG A 193 -8.03 -8.46 -8.10
C ARG A 193 -8.85 -7.96 -9.30
N GLN A 194 -9.93 -7.22 -9.05
CA GLN A 194 -10.75 -6.63 -10.10
C GLN A 194 -10.05 -5.49 -10.83
N THR A 195 -9.27 -4.67 -10.12
CA THR A 195 -8.42 -3.65 -10.74
C THR A 195 -7.40 -4.28 -11.68
N VAL A 196 -6.71 -5.33 -11.24
CA VAL A 196 -5.72 -6.04 -12.07
C VAL A 196 -6.36 -6.61 -13.32
N ARG A 197 -7.51 -7.28 -13.20
CA ARG A 197 -8.26 -7.80 -14.36
C ARG A 197 -8.64 -6.68 -15.34
N TYR A 198 -9.24 -5.60 -14.83
CA TYR A 198 -9.59 -4.43 -15.63
C TYR A 198 -8.37 -3.88 -16.39
N LEU A 199 -7.22 -3.77 -15.72
CA LEU A 199 -6.00 -3.25 -16.34
C LEU A 199 -5.40 -4.21 -17.37
N GLN A 200 -5.47 -5.52 -17.17
CA GLN A 200 -5.02 -6.49 -18.18
C GLN A 200 -5.90 -6.47 -19.44
N GLU A 201 -7.20 -6.22 -19.28
CA GLU A 201 -8.12 -6.06 -20.41
C GLU A 201 -7.92 -4.73 -21.14
N ALA A 202 -7.80 -3.62 -20.39
CA ALA A 202 -7.61 -2.30 -20.96
C ALA A 202 -6.20 -2.09 -21.55
N TYR A 203 -5.19 -2.78 -21.01
CA TYR A 203 -3.78 -2.60 -21.34
C TYR A 203 -3.02 -3.93 -21.49
N PRO A 204 -3.33 -4.73 -22.52
CA PRO A 204 -2.85 -6.11 -22.62
C PRO A 204 -1.32 -6.24 -22.71
N LYS A 205 -0.60 -5.20 -23.13
CA LYS A 205 0.87 -5.21 -23.25
C LYS A 205 1.60 -4.48 -22.12
N ARG A 206 0.91 -3.74 -21.25
CA ARG A 206 1.57 -2.95 -20.20
C ARG A 206 2.11 -3.84 -19.09
N PRO A 207 3.42 -3.82 -18.79
CA PRO A 207 3.95 -4.50 -17.63
C PRO A 207 3.40 -3.87 -16.34
N LEU A 208 2.80 -4.68 -15.47
CA LEU A 208 2.22 -4.20 -14.22
C LEU A 208 3.19 -4.36 -13.05
N TYR A 209 3.25 -3.35 -12.19
CA TYR A 209 3.97 -3.29 -10.93
C TYR A 209 3.00 -2.92 -9.82
N ALA A 210 3.32 -3.22 -8.57
CA ALA A 210 2.49 -2.78 -7.45
C ALA A 210 3.29 -2.33 -6.24
N VAL A 211 2.80 -1.30 -5.56
CA VAL A 211 3.34 -0.82 -4.29
C VAL A 211 2.24 -0.71 -3.25
N GLY A 212 2.48 -1.27 -2.07
CA GLY A 212 1.58 -1.17 -0.93
C GLY A 212 2.23 -0.45 0.24
N PHE A 213 1.43 0.36 0.95
CA PHE A 213 1.87 1.09 2.14
C PHE A 213 1.02 0.71 3.34
N SER A 214 1.64 0.37 4.47
CA SER A 214 0.95 0.02 5.72
C SER A 214 -0.11 -1.07 5.49
N LEU A 215 -1.38 -0.81 5.79
CA LEU A 215 -2.47 -1.75 5.52
C LEU A 215 -2.57 -2.16 4.04
N GLY A 216 -2.30 -1.25 3.11
CA GLY A 216 -2.22 -1.55 1.68
C GLY A 216 -1.10 -2.51 1.33
N ALA A 217 0.01 -2.49 2.06
CA ALA A 217 1.08 -3.50 1.94
C ALA A 217 0.60 -4.86 2.41
N ASN A 218 -0.13 -4.94 3.53
CA ASN A 218 -0.70 -6.19 4.03
C ASN A 218 -1.72 -6.80 3.04
N ILE A 219 -2.63 -5.97 2.51
CA ILE A 219 -3.59 -6.40 1.48
C ILE A 219 -2.86 -6.88 0.22
N LEU A 220 -1.85 -6.12 -0.23
CA LEU A 220 -1.07 -6.47 -1.41
C LEU A 220 -0.34 -7.81 -1.21
N THR A 221 0.32 -8.03 -0.07
CA THR A 221 0.96 -9.31 0.26
C THR A 221 -0.03 -10.47 0.22
N ASN A 222 -1.21 -10.31 0.85
CA ASN A 222 -2.25 -11.33 0.82
C ASN A 222 -2.67 -11.64 -0.62
N TYR A 223 -2.89 -10.62 -1.45
CA TYR A 223 -3.23 -10.80 -2.86
C TYR A 223 -2.12 -11.55 -3.62
N ILE A 224 -0.86 -11.11 -3.56
CA ILE A 224 0.21 -11.76 -4.32
C ILE A 224 0.54 -13.18 -3.81
N GLY A 225 0.27 -13.46 -2.53
CA GLY A 225 0.36 -14.80 -1.95
C GLY A 225 -0.80 -15.71 -2.38
N GLU A 226 -2.00 -15.17 -2.57
CA GLU A 226 -3.16 -15.89 -3.13
C GLU A 226 -2.97 -16.23 -4.61
N GLU A 227 -2.46 -15.27 -5.39
CA GLU A 227 -2.23 -15.47 -6.82
C GLU A 227 -1.04 -16.42 -7.08
N GLY A 228 -0.02 -16.40 -6.21
CA GLY A 228 1.15 -17.27 -6.32
C GLY A 228 1.79 -17.20 -7.71
N ASP A 229 1.96 -18.35 -8.36
CA ASP A 229 2.52 -18.44 -9.72
C ASP A 229 1.67 -17.72 -10.80
N LYS A 230 0.40 -17.41 -10.52
CA LYS A 230 -0.49 -16.66 -11.43
C LYS A 230 -0.38 -15.15 -11.26
N CYS A 231 0.44 -14.67 -10.31
CA CYS A 231 0.62 -13.25 -10.10
C CYS A 231 1.20 -12.59 -11.36
N VAL A 232 0.52 -11.55 -11.86
CA VAL A 232 0.83 -10.93 -13.15
C VAL A 232 1.83 -9.78 -13.04
N PHE A 233 2.15 -9.37 -11.80
CA PHE A 233 3.10 -8.28 -11.56
C PHE A 233 4.52 -8.70 -11.95
N LYS A 234 5.29 -7.77 -12.49
CA LYS A 234 6.72 -7.95 -12.76
C LYS A 234 7.56 -7.84 -11.49
N ALA A 235 7.22 -6.88 -10.63
CA ALA A 235 7.81 -6.70 -9.32
C ALA A 235 6.86 -5.95 -8.38
N VAL A 236 7.06 -6.14 -7.07
CA VAL A 236 6.23 -5.56 -6.02
C VAL A 236 7.09 -4.89 -4.96
N ALA A 237 6.63 -3.77 -4.40
CA ALA A 237 7.23 -3.12 -3.24
C ALA A 237 6.25 -3.04 -2.06
N LEU A 238 6.73 -3.34 -0.85
CA LEU A 238 5.93 -3.36 0.38
C LEU A 238 6.59 -2.49 1.45
N CYS A 239 5.89 -1.48 1.94
CA CYS A 239 6.43 -0.50 2.88
C CYS A 239 5.65 -0.51 4.20
N SER A 240 6.33 -0.71 5.34
CA SER A 240 5.76 -0.67 6.69
C SER A 240 4.50 -1.54 6.89
N SER A 241 4.47 -2.74 6.30
CA SER A 241 3.33 -3.66 6.50
C SER A 241 3.19 -4.08 7.98
N PRO A 242 1.98 -4.06 8.58
CA PRO A 242 1.69 -4.58 9.92
C PRO A 242 1.55 -6.12 9.95
N TRP A 243 2.34 -6.80 9.13
CA TRP A 243 2.41 -8.25 8.84
C TRP A 243 1.56 -9.19 9.70
N ASN A 244 1.79 -9.20 11.02
CA ASN A 244 0.96 -9.90 11.99
C ASN A 244 0.05 -8.91 12.74
N LEU A 245 -1.25 -8.92 12.42
CA LEU A 245 -2.21 -7.96 12.97
C LEU A 245 -2.49 -8.18 14.45
N GLU A 246 -2.40 -9.43 14.94
CA GLU A 246 -2.60 -9.71 16.36
C GLU A 246 -1.45 -9.19 17.20
N ILE A 247 -0.20 -9.41 16.76
CA ILE A 247 1.00 -8.86 17.41
C ILE A 247 0.96 -7.33 17.35
N THR A 248 0.68 -6.77 16.18
CA THR A 248 0.58 -5.32 15.95
C THR A 248 -0.46 -4.68 16.88
N SER A 249 -1.65 -5.26 16.96
CA SER A 249 -2.71 -4.79 17.85
C SER A 249 -2.27 -4.86 19.31
N LYS A 250 -1.70 -5.97 19.76
CA LYS A 250 -1.17 -6.08 21.14
C LYS A 250 -0.08 -5.04 21.42
N ALA A 251 0.85 -4.84 20.49
CA ALA A 251 1.94 -3.86 20.62
C ALA A 251 1.41 -2.42 20.80
N LEU A 252 0.40 -2.03 20.02
CA LEU A 252 -0.29 -0.75 20.19
C LEU A 252 -0.91 -0.61 21.59
N HIS A 253 -1.43 -1.67 22.20
CA HIS A 253 -2.01 -1.59 23.54
C HIS A 253 -0.98 -1.58 24.69
N ARG A 254 0.28 -1.93 24.44
CA ARG A 254 1.32 -2.02 25.49
C ARG A 254 1.79 -0.66 25.98
N THR A 255 1.71 0.38 25.16
CA THR A 255 2.25 1.70 25.49
C THR A 255 1.15 2.75 25.51
N TYR A 256 1.36 3.82 26.28
CA TYR A 256 0.43 4.95 26.32
C TYR A 256 0.33 5.64 24.95
N LEU A 257 1.46 5.86 24.26
CA LEU A 257 1.45 6.42 22.90
C LEU A 257 0.75 5.48 21.90
N GLY A 258 1.03 4.17 21.96
CA GLY A 258 0.36 3.15 21.16
C GLY A 258 -1.16 3.20 21.30
N SER A 259 -1.66 3.23 22.53
CA SER A 259 -3.08 3.11 22.84
C SER A 259 -3.83 4.43 22.70
N GLU A 260 -3.38 5.49 23.37
CA GLU A 260 -4.09 6.77 23.46
C GLU A 260 -3.80 7.72 22.31
N VAL A 261 -2.74 7.49 21.52
CA VAL A 261 -2.44 8.29 20.32
C VAL A 261 -2.75 7.47 19.08
N TYR A 262 -1.97 6.44 18.75
CA TYR A 262 -2.10 5.76 17.47
C TYR A 262 -3.40 4.97 17.33
N SER A 263 -3.67 4.02 18.24
CA SER A 263 -4.86 3.16 18.19
C SER A 263 -6.16 3.97 18.27
N LYS A 264 -6.19 4.99 19.14
CA LYS A 264 -7.33 5.89 19.29
C LYS A 264 -7.59 6.74 18.04
N VAL A 265 -6.55 7.31 17.42
CA VAL A 265 -6.68 8.08 16.17
C VAL A 265 -7.14 7.19 15.03
N MET A 266 -6.52 6.01 14.85
CA MET A 266 -6.93 5.05 13.82
C MET A 266 -8.38 4.58 13.99
N GLY A 267 -8.77 4.23 15.22
CA GLY A 267 -10.16 3.89 15.53
C GLY A 267 -11.12 5.06 15.26
N GLY A 268 -10.73 6.28 15.60
CA GLY A 268 -11.50 7.49 15.32
C GLY A 268 -11.72 7.73 13.82
N ASN A 269 -10.67 7.57 13.01
CA ASN A 269 -10.77 7.72 11.56
C ASN A 269 -11.72 6.69 10.94
N LEU A 270 -11.65 5.43 11.37
CA LEU A 270 -12.56 4.38 10.91
C LEU A 270 -14.00 4.61 11.36
N ARG A 271 -14.22 5.10 12.59
CA ARG A 271 -15.56 5.49 13.06
C ARG A 271 -16.11 6.66 12.23
N ASN A 272 -15.30 7.67 11.94
CA ASN A 272 -15.74 8.77 11.08
C ASN A 272 -16.12 8.25 9.68
N LEU A 273 -15.33 7.33 9.13
CA LEU A 273 -15.64 6.69 7.85
C LEU A 273 -16.94 5.88 7.90
N PHE A 274 -17.16 5.14 8.99
CA PHE A 274 -18.41 4.45 9.26
C PHE A 274 -19.59 5.42 9.33
N GLU A 275 -19.47 6.52 10.07
CA GLU A 275 -20.56 7.51 10.22
C GLU A 275 -20.94 8.16 8.89
N ILE A 276 -19.97 8.47 8.01
CA ILE A 276 -20.25 9.00 6.67
C ILE A 276 -21.14 8.05 5.84
N HIS A 277 -21.04 6.75 6.09
CA HIS A 277 -21.73 5.70 5.33
C HIS A 277 -22.73 4.91 6.16
N VAL A 278 -23.12 5.40 7.33
CA VAL A 278 -23.87 4.65 8.34
C VAL A 278 -25.18 4.07 7.78
N ASP A 279 -25.84 4.80 6.89
CA ASP A 279 -27.09 4.39 6.24
C ASP A 279 -26.97 3.07 5.44
N ASN A 280 -25.77 2.72 4.97
CA ASN A 280 -25.50 1.44 4.31
C ASN A 280 -25.43 0.26 5.30
N PHE A 281 -25.24 0.53 6.59
CA PHE A 281 -24.98 -0.47 7.61
C PHE A 281 -26.10 -0.60 8.64
N VAL A 282 -26.91 0.45 8.87
CA VAL A 282 -27.94 0.48 9.92
C VAL A 282 -28.98 -0.65 9.82
N LYS A 283 -29.24 -1.16 8.60
CA LYS A 283 -30.20 -2.25 8.37
C LYS A 283 -29.58 -3.64 8.53
N ASN A 284 -28.27 -3.76 8.75
CA ASN A 284 -27.60 -5.04 8.88
C ASN A 284 -27.74 -5.56 10.33
N PRO A 285 -28.42 -6.69 10.56
CA PRO A 285 -28.68 -7.20 11.91
C PRO A 285 -27.42 -7.62 12.68
N ARG A 286 -26.27 -7.72 12.00
CA ARG A 286 -24.99 -8.04 12.64
C ARG A 286 -24.30 -6.83 13.28
N ILE A 287 -24.80 -5.62 13.01
CA ILE A 287 -24.16 -4.37 13.42
C ILE A 287 -25.00 -3.67 14.48
N ASP A 288 -24.40 -3.50 15.66
CA ASP A 288 -24.90 -2.59 16.69
C ASP A 288 -24.25 -1.22 16.47
N VAL A 289 -25.00 -0.30 15.86
CA VAL A 289 -24.52 1.04 15.49
C VAL A 289 -24.04 1.83 16.71
N ASP A 290 -24.76 1.73 17.83
CA ASP A 290 -24.42 2.48 19.03
C ASP A 290 -23.17 1.91 19.71
N LEU A 291 -22.94 0.60 19.61
CA LEU A 291 -21.71 -0.02 20.06
C LEU A 291 -20.50 0.46 19.22
N VAL A 292 -20.64 0.50 17.89
CA VAL A 292 -19.58 1.00 17.00
C VAL A 292 -19.23 2.46 17.30
N ARG A 293 -20.25 3.30 17.55
CA ARG A 293 -20.09 4.71 17.93
C ARG A 293 -19.34 4.92 19.23
N ARG A 294 -19.59 4.07 20.23
CA ARG A 294 -18.94 4.14 21.55
C ARG A 294 -17.51 3.62 21.56
N GLY A 295 -17.13 2.80 20.57
CA GLY A 295 -15.76 2.31 20.44
C GLY A 295 -14.76 3.46 20.43
N LYS A 296 -13.61 3.29 21.07
CA LYS A 296 -12.55 4.30 21.19
C LYS A 296 -11.32 3.90 20.39
N TYR A 297 -10.93 2.62 20.45
CA TYR A 297 -9.70 2.10 19.90
C TYR A 297 -9.91 1.30 18.60
N LEU A 298 -8.84 1.11 17.83
CA LEU A 298 -8.87 0.34 16.57
C LEU A 298 -9.42 -1.08 16.77
N TYR A 299 -8.95 -1.78 17.79
CA TYR A 299 -9.41 -3.14 18.11
C TYR A 299 -10.92 -3.23 18.39
N GLU A 300 -11.50 -2.20 19.00
CA GLU A 300 -12.95 -2.16 19.28
C GLU A 300 -13.75 -1.96 18.00
N PHE A 301 -13.28 -1.08 17.11
CA PHE A 301 -13.88 -0.95 15.78
C PHE A 301 -13.80 -2.26 15.00
N ASP A 302 -12.65 -2.93 15.03
CA ASP A 302 -12.49 -4.24 14.38
C ASP A 302 -13.39 -5.31 14.99
N ARG A 303 -13.57 -5.31 16.31
CA ARG A 303 -14.45 -6.25 17.00
C ARG A 303 -15.93 -6.02 16.72
N ASP A 304 -16.36 -4.77 16.76
CA ASP A 304 -17.78 -4.41 16.77
C ASP A 304 -18.32 -4.15 15.37
N PHE A 305 -17.46 -3.76 14.43
CA PHE A 305 -17.83 -3.54 13.03
C PHE A 305 -17.16 -4.54 12.08
N THR A 306 -15.83 -4.51 11.93
CA THR A 306 -15.11 -5.27 10.88
C THR A 306 -15.37 -6.78 10.98
N ALA A 307 -15.12 -7.38 12.12
CA ALA A 307 -15.33 -8.81 12.34
C ALA A 307 -16.79 -9.21 12.09
N ARG A 308 -17.75 -8.37 12.52
CA ARG A 308 -19.19 -8.64 12.38
C ARG A 308 -19.65 -8.58 10.94
N ILE A 309 -19.29 -7.53 10.22
CA ILE A 309 -19.75 -7.31 8.84
C ILE A 309 -19.19 -8.39 7.90
N PHE A 310 -17.95 -8.82 8.15
CA PHE A 310 -17.27 -9.87 7.40
C PHE A 310 -17.54 -11.29 7.91
N GLY A 311 -18.38 -11.45 8.95
CA GLY A 311 -18.84 -12.76 9.41
C GLY A 311 -17.84 -13.56 10.25
N TYR A 312 -16.79 -12.93 10.77
CA TYR A 312 -15.87 -13.56 11.70
C TYR A 312 -16.53 -13.72 13.08
N ALA A 313 -16.35 -14.90 13.68
CA ALA A 313 -16.87 -15.20 15.01
C ALA A 313 -16.22 -14.35 16.12
N THR A 314 -14.93 -14.00 15.93
CA THR A 314 -14.16 -13.16 16.86
C THR A 314 -13.21 -12.26 16.09
N VAL A 315 -12.83 -11.12 16.67
CA VAL A 315 -11.77 -10.25 16.13
C VAL A 315 -10.42 -10.95 16.05
N GLY A 316 -10.12 -11.89 16.95
CA GLY A 316 -8.92 -12.71 16.86
C GLY A 316 -8.93 -13.64 15.62
N ALA A 317 -10.08 -14.18 15.26
CA ALA A 317 -10.22 -14.95 14.01
C ALA A 317 -9.99 -14.05 12.78
N TYR A 318 -10.53 -12.83 12.79
CA TYR A 318 -10.25 -11.83 11.76
C TYR A 318 -8.75 -11.52 11.66
N TYR A 319 -8.08 -11.21 12.79
CA TYR A 319 -6.66 -10.87 12.77
C TYR A 319 -5.76 -12.00 12.29
N ARG A 320 -6.05 -13.26 12.64
CA ARG A 320 -5.29 -14.40 12.13
C ARG A 320 -5.46 -14.58 10.63
N ASP A 321 -6.69 -14.54 10.12
CA ASP A 321 -6.94 -14.68 8.68
C ASP A 321 -6.35 -13.50 7.89
N ALA A 322 -6.50 -12.28 8.39
CA ALA A 322 -6.09 -11.06 7.70
C ALA A 322 -4.59 -10.73 7.79
N SER A 323 -3.84 -11.41 8.67
CA SER A 323 -2.38 -11.29 8.72
C SER A 323 -1.73 -11.81 7.45
N SER A 324 -0.63 -11.20 7.03
CA SER A 324 0.04 -11.50 5.76
C SER A 324 1.33 -12.29 5.88
N VAL A 325 1.76 -12.62 7.11
CA VAL A 325 2.96 -13.44 7.40
C VAL A 325 2.95 -14.75 6.61
N ASP A 326 1.90 -15.56 6.74
CA ASP A 326 1.84 -16.88 6.11
C ASP A 326 1.70 -16.81 4.59
N ASN A 327 1.02 -15.77 4.08
CA ASN A 327 0.87 -15.57 2.64
C ASN A 327 2.20 -15.16 1.99
N LEU A 328 3.14 -14.59 2.74
CA LEU A 328 4.47 -14.28 2.24
C LEU A 328 5.20 -15.53 1.75
N LEU A 329 4.99 -16.71 2.35
CA LEU A 329 5.59 -17.98 1.90
C LEU A 329 5.11 -18.43 0.51
N LYS A 330 3.92 -17.98 0.10
CA LYS A 330 3.28 -18.34 -1.18
C LYS A 330 3.60 -17.36 -2.31
N VAL A 331 4.27 -16.26 -2.01
CA VAL A 331 4.64 -15.25 -3.01
C VAL A 331 5.60 -15.83 -4.05
N ARG A 332 5.31 -15.58 -5.34
CA ARG A 332 6.10 -16.04 -6.50
C ARG A 332 6.43 -14.90 -7.48
N VAL A 333 6.49 -13.67 -6.98
CA VAL A 333 6.88 -12.47 -7.74
C VAL A 333 8.01 -11.74 -7.00
N PRO A 334 9.03 -11.19 -7.68
CA PRO A 334 10.08 -10.40 -7.03
C PRO A 334 9.51 -9.31 -6.14
N THR A 335 9.72 -9.44 -4.82
CA THR A 335 9.08 -8.60 -3.81
C THR A 335 10.14 -7.92 -2.95
N PHE A 336 10.16 -6.59 -3.03
CA PHE A 336 11.07 -5.71 -2.30
C PHE A 336 10.39 -5.11 -1.08
N ILE A 337 10.93 -5.35 0.11
CA ILE A 337 10.27 -5.02 1.39
C ILE A 337 11.11 -4.00 2.15
N LEU A 338 10.48 -2.93 2.63
CA LEU A 338 11.09 -1.93 3.49
C LEU A 338 10.38 -1.87 4.85
N HIS A 339 11.13 -1.94 5.94
CA HIS A 339 10.60 -1.89 7.30
C HIS A 339 11.55 -1.17 8.28
N ALA A 340 11.01 -0.32 9.16
CA ALA A 340 11.79 0.36 10.19
C ALA A 340 11.60 -0.38 11.52
N LYS A 341 12.69 -0.77 12.18
CA LYS A 341 12.61 -1.51 13.46
C LYS A 341 12.00 -0.70 14.60
N ASP A 342 11.98 0.63 14.48
CA ASP A 342 11.35 1.53 15.44
C ASP A 342 9.95 2.01 15.01
N ASP A 343 9.32 1.35 14.03
CA ASP A 343 7.97 1.66 13.58
C ASP A 343 6.96 1.50 14.74
N PRO A 344 6.33 2.60 15.21
CA PRO A 344 5.46 2.56 16.38
C PRO A 344 4.06 2.02 16.09
N VAL A 345 3.75 1.77 14.81
CA VAL A 345 2.45 1.26 14.36
C VAL A 345 2.57 -0.19 13.94
N ALA A 346 3.51 -0.53 13.06
CA ALA A 346 3.79 -1.89 12.60
C ALA A 346 5.01 -2.44 13.35
N ALA A 347 4.79 -2.98 14.54
CA ALA A 347 5.87 -3.32 15.46
C ALA A 347 6.79 -4.43 14.93
N ASP A 348 8.10 -4.30 15.19
CA ASP A 348 9.15 -5.20 14.69
C ASP A 348 8.94 -6.67 15.09
N GLU A 349 8.28 -6.93 16.23
CA GLU A 349 7.99 -8.30 16.68
C GLU A 349 7.03 -9.06 15.75
N GLY A 350 6.30 -8.34 14.90
CA GLY A 350 5.40 -8.92 13.90
C GLY A 350 6.05 -9.16 12.53
N VAL A 351 7.31 -8.76 12.34
CA VAL A 351 7.99 -8.79 11.04
C VAL A 351 8.42 -10.22 10.68
N PRO A 352 8.13 -10.70 9.46
CA PRO A 352 8.32 -12.10 9.08
C PRO A 352 9.75 -12.38 8.58
N TYR A 353 10.74 -12.17 9.44
CA TYR A 353 12.16 -12.30 9.09
C TYR A 353 12.52 -13.69 8.55
N ASP A 354 11.92 -14.74 9.10
CA ASP A 354 12.25 -16.12 8.72
C ASP A 354 11.48 -16.56 7.48
N GLU A 355 10.25 -16.11 7.28
CA GLU A 355 9.50 -16.32 6.05
C GLU A 355 10.17 -15.61 4.86
N VAL A 356 10.76 -14.42 5.08
CA VAL A 356 11.58 -13.74 4.06
C VAL A 356 12.82 -14.55 3.69
N LYS A 357 13.51 -15.17 4.66
CA LYS A 357 14.66 -16.04 4.39
C LYS A 357 14.24 -17.37 3.75
N ALA A 358 13.02 -17.83 4.01
CA ALA A 358 12.49 -19.04 3.40
C ALA A 358 12.04 -18.81 1.95
N ASN A 359 11.53 -17.62 1.61
CA ASN A 359 11.01 -17.35 0.28
C ASN A 359 12.09 -16.81 -0.69
N PRO A 360 12.40 -17.50 -1.80
CA PRO A 360 13.41 -17.07 -2.76
C PRO A 360 13.05 -15.82 -3.58
N TYR A 361 11.78 -15.39 -3.58
CA TYR A 361 11.30 -14.21 -4.28
C TYR A 361 11.35 -12.93 -3.44
N CYS A 362 11.68 -13.03 -2.15
CA CYS A 362 11.64 -11.90 -1.23
C CYS A 362 13.03 -11.32 -0.96
N PHE A 363 13.10 -10.00 -0.96
CA PHE A 363 14.24 -9.24 -0.45
C PHE A 363 13.72 -8.16 0.48
N MET A 364 14.11 -8.20 1.75
CA MET A 364 13.74 -7.20 2.75
C MET A 364 14.95 -6.39 3.17
N ALA A 365 14.79 -5.08 3.32
CA ALA A 365 15.76 -4.21 3.95
C ALA A 365 15.12 -3.55 5.17
N THR A 366 15.78 -3.67 6.32
CA THR A 366 15.35 -2.99 7.55
C THR A 366 16.30 -1.89 7.95
N THR A 367 15.77 -0.78 8.46
CA THR A 367 16.57 0.27 9.11
C THR A 367 16.34 0.27 10.62
N PRO A 368 17.33 0.64 11.44
CA PRO A 368 17.14 0.77 12.90
C PRO A 368 16.11 1.84 13.26
N THR A 369 16.06 2.92 12.48
CA THR A 369 15.08 4.00 12.61
C THR A 369 14.38 4.28 11.31
N GLY A 370 13.22 4.92 11.37
CA GLY A 370 12.46 5.35 10.20
C GLY A 370 11.02 5.69 10.49
N GLY A 371 10.44 5.17 11.58
CA GLY A 371 9.02 5.35 11.91
C GLY A 371 8.07 4.74 10.86
N HIS A 372 6.77 4.96 11.04
CA HIS A 372 5.75 4.42 10.15
C HIS A 372 5.62 5.25 8.88
N LEU A 373 6.01 4.68 7.73
CA LEU A 373 5.94 5.33 6.42
C LEU A 373 6.66 6.69 6.32
N SER A 374 7.68 6.93 7.14
CA SER A 374 8.34 8.24 7.22
C SER A 374 9.71 8.27 6.53
N TRP A 375 10.73 7.68 7.15
CA TRP A 375 12.13 7.74 6.72
C TRP A 375 12.57 9.14 6.22
N PHE A 376 12.23 10.18 6.96
CA PHE A 376 12.62 11.53 6.58
C PHE A 376 14.13 11.73 6.76
N GLU A 377 14.75 12.24 5.70
CA GLU A 377 16.12 12.72 5.68
C GLU A 377 16.18 14.24 5.88
N PHE A 378 17.39 14.76 6.04
CA PHE A 378 17.60 16.21 5.98
C PHE A 378 17.12 16.77 4.63
N GLY A 379 16.47 17.94 4.64
CA GLY A 379 15.84 18.52 3.44
C GLY A 379 14.43 18.00 3.12
N GLY A 380 13.88 17.08 3.94
CA GLY A 380 12.46 16.67 3.86
C GLY A 380 12.16 15.54 2.88
N GLY A 381 13.17 15.03 2.16
CA GLY A 381 13.04 13.83 1.34
C GLY A 381 12.76 12.59 2.19
N ARG A 382 12.12 11.59 1.59
CA ARG A 382 11.81 10.29 2.22
C ARG A 382 12.69 9.21 1.58
N TRP A 383 13.56 8.59 2.37
CA TRP A 383 14.50 7.59 1.86
C TRP A 383 13.82 6.37 1.22
N PHE A 384 12.73 5.89 1.82
CA PHE A 384 11.99 4.75 1.27
C PHE A 384 11.44 5.06 -0.13
N ALA A 385 11.00 6.30 -0.36
CA ALA A 385 10.40 6.69 -1.62
C ALA A 385 11.42 6.64 -2.75
N ARG A 386 12.61 7.23 -2.53
CA ARG A 386 13.75 7.13 -3.46
C ARG A 386 14.07 5.67 -3.76
N THR A 387 14.20 4.84 -2.72
CA THR A 387 14.59 3.44 -2.86
C THR A 387 13.56 2.62 -3.66
N VAL A 388 12.26 2.85 -3.44
CA VAL A 388 11.19 2.19 -4.22
C VAL A 388 11.20 2.65 -5.68
N VAL A 389 11.41 3.95 -5.92
CA VAL A 389 11.51 4.52 -7.28
C VAL A 389 12.69 3.90 -8.02
N ASP A 390 13.86 3.86 -7.38
CA ASP A 390 15.08 3.27 -7.95
C ASP A 390 14.87 1.77 -8.25
N PHE A 391 14.22 1.03 -7.34
CA PHE A 391 13.87 -0.37 -7.54
C PHE A 391 13.01 -0.60 -8.78
N PHE A 392 11.85 0.06 -8.90
CA PHE A 392 11.00 -0.15 -10.07
C PHE A 392 11.63 0.35 -11.35
N THR A 393 12.35 1.48 -11.31
CA THR A 393 13.01 2.06 -12.48
C THR A 393 14.10 1.14 -13.00
N ALA A 394 14.97 0.64 -12.12
CA ALA A 394 16.00 -0.32 -12.50
C ALA A 394 15.37 -1.63 -12.99
N PHE A 395 14.33 -2.14 -12.32
CA PHE A 395 13.70 -3.40 -12.69
C PHE A 395 13.09 -3.32 -14.10
N ALA A 396 12.30 -2.28 -14.38
CA ALA A 396 11.68 -2.09 -15.69
C ALA A 396 12.69 -1.84 -16.82
N ARG A 397 13.83 -1.21 -16.51
CA ARG A 397 14.86 -0.90 -17.51
C ARG A 397 15.79 -2.07 -17.79
N GLU A 398 16.13 -2.86 -16.77
CA GLU A 398 17.22 -3.83 -16.85
C GLU A 398 16.75 -5.27 -16.92
N VAL A 399 15.68 -5.64 -16.21
CA VAL A 399 15.24 -7.03 -16.07
C VAL A 399 14.41 -7.44 -17.28
N VAL A 400 14.83 -8.50 -17.95
CA VAL A 400 14.15 -9.08 -19.12
C VAL A 400 13.29 -10.27 -18.70
N GLU A 401 13.78 -11.09 -17.77
CA GLU A 401 13.17 -12.34 -17.38
C GLU A 401 13.48 -12.67 -15.92
N VAL A 402 12.49 -13.24 -15.22
CA VAL A 402 12.62 -13.74 -13.85
C VAL A 402 12.68 -15.25 -13.94
N ASN A 403 13.81 -15.84 -13.56
CA ASN A 403 13.96 -17.29 -13.58
C ASN A 403 13.57 -17.83 -12.20
N PRO A 404 12.53 -18.69 -12.12
CA PRO A 404 12.13 -19.32 -10.87
C PRO A 404 13.27 -20.21 -10.33
N VAL A 405 13.23 -20.50 -9.03
CA VAL A 405 14.10 -21.55 -8.47
C VAL A 405 13.56 -22.90 -8.94
N ASP A 406 14.42 -23.76 -9.51
CA ASP A 406 14.06 -25.12 -9.90
C ASP A 406 13.37 -25.85 -8.73
N GLU A 407 12.37 -26.68 -9.03
CA GLU A 407 11.34 -27.25 -8.13
C GLU A 407 11.83 -28.06 -6.90
N VAL A 408 13.11 -28.01 -6.56
CA VAL A 408 13.75 -28.77 -5.47
C VAL A 408 13.17 -28.47 -4.08
N PHE A 409 12.39 -27.40 -3.92
CA PHE A 409 11.76 -27.02 -2.64
C PHE A 409 10.25 -27.31 -2.53
N LYS A 410 9.65 -28.12 -3.42
CA LYS A 410 8.27 -28.65 -3.25
C LYS A 410 8.18 -29.84 -2.27
N LYS A 411 8.85 -29.78 -1.11
CA LYS A 411 8.72 -30.81 -0.05
C LYS A 411 7.92 -30.30 1.12
#